data_AF-A0A174YVX9-F1
#
_entry.id   AF-A0A174YVX9-F1
#
_cell.length_a   1.000
_cell.length_b   1.000
_cell.length_c   1.000
_cell.angle_alpha   90.00
_cell.angle_beta   90.00
_cell.angle_gamma   90.00
#
_symmetry.space_group_name_H-M   'P 1'
#
loop_
_entity.id
_entity.type
_entity.pdbx_description
1 polymer ?
#
loop_
_entity_poly.entity_id
_entity_poly.type
_entity_poly.pdbx_seq_one_letter_code
_entity_poly.pdbx_strand_id
1 'polypeptide(L)' 'MDEREAVIADIWKQIDEGHTNGYTHFNMQKADGGHIQVFDHGRIVENGRYGRVIYALITNLETVRENYGNSECNN' A
#
# COMPACT_ATOMS: atom_id res chain seq x y z
N MET A 1 -3.62 -15.61 -9.75
CA MET A 1 -2.79 -15.66 -8.54
C MET A 1 -3.64 -15.21 -7.37
N ASP A 2 -3.35 -15.68 -6.16
CA ASP A 2 -3.96 -15.16 -4.93
C ASP A 2 -3.68 -13.65 -4.82
N GLU A 3 -4.68 -12.85 -4.43
CA GLU A 3 -4.57 -11.38 -4.33
C GLU A 3 -3.42 -11.01 -3.39
N ARG A 4 -3.30 -11.73 -2.27
CA ARG A 4 -2.21 -11.55 -1.30
C ARG A 4 -0.84 -11.71 -1.95
N GLU A 5 -0.65 -12.77 -2.73
CA GLU A 5 0.64 -13.04 -3.39
C GLU A 5 0.95 -11.99 -4.46
N ALA A 6 -0.07 -11.52 -5.19
CA ALA A 6 0.10 -10.45 -6.17
C ALA A 6 0.53 -9.13 -5.51
N VAL A 7 -0.10 -8.75 -4.39
CA VAL A 7 0.25 -7.54 -3.63
C VAL A 7 1.66 -7.62 -3.06
N ILE A 8 2.04 -8.77 -2.49
CA ILE A 8 3.41 -8.98 -1.96
C ILE A 8 4.45 -8.87 -3.07
N ALA A 9 4.19 -9.49 -4.23
CA ALA A 9 5.09 -9.42 -5.37
C ALA A 9 5.26 -7.99 -5.89
N ASP A 10 4.17 -7.22 -5.95
CA ASP A 10 4.21 -5.82 -6.38
C ASP A 10 5.00 -4.93 -5.42
N ILE A 11 4.81 -5.09 -4.10
CA ILE A 11 5.60 -4.36 -3.09
C ILE A 11 7.09 -4.66 -3.26
N TRP A 12 7.49 -5.92 -3.39
CA TRP A 12 8.89 -6.28 -3.58
C TRP A 12 9.46 -5.70 -4.88
N LYS A 13 8.70 -5.78 -5.98
CA LYS A 13 9.11 -5.18 -7.25
C LYS A 13 9.41 -3.68 -7.10
N GLN A 14 8.52 -2.92 -6.48
CA GLN A 14 8.72 -1.48 -6.26
C GLN A 14 9.97 -1.20 -5.41
N ILE A 15 10.24 -2.02 -4.40
CA ILE A 15 11.45 -1.91 -3.56
C ILE A 15 12.71 -2.21 -4.38
N ASP A 16 12.68 -3.26 -5.20
CA ASP A 16 13.80 -3.71 -6.03
C ASP A 16 14.11 -2.71 -7.17
N GLU A 17 13.08 -2.03 -7.68
CA GLU A 17 13.20 -0.91 -8.63
C GLU A 17 13.71 0.39 -7.97
N GLY A 18 13.93 0.37 -6.65
CA GLY A 18 14.53 1.47 -5.90
C GLY A 18 13.54 2.57 -5.50
N HIS A 19 12.24 2.29 -5.58
CA HIS A 19 11.23 3.27 -5.17
C HIS A 19 11.28 3.49 -3.67
N THR A 20 11.20 4.75 -3.26
CA THR A 20 11.08 5.12 -1.84
C THR A 20 9.63 5.30 -1.42
N ASN A 21 8.72 5.61 -2.33
CA ASN A 21 7.28 5.55 -2.12
C ASN A 21 6.74 4.36 -2.90
N GLY A 22 5.80 3.63 -2.32
CA GLY A 22 5.04 2.62 -3.01
C GLY A 22 3.56 2.78 -2.77
N TYR A 23 2.78 2.46 -3.80
CA TYR A 23 1.34 2.56 -3.77
C TYR A 23 0.75 1.22 -4.16
N THR A 24 -0.28 0.77 -3.44
CA THR A 24 -1.04 -0.41 -3.82
C THR A 24 -2.43 -0.34 -3.21
N HIS A 25 -3.32 -1.22 -3.63
CA HIS A 25 -4.64 -1.36 -3.04
C HIS A 25 -5.05 -2.83 -3.00
N PHE A 26 -5.76 -3.22 -1.96
CA PHE A 26 -6.16 -4.61 -1.76
C PHE A 26 -7.41 -4.73 -0.89
N ASN A 27 -8.05 -5.89 -0.92
CA ASN A 27 -9.13 -6.22 -0.01
C ASN A 27 -8.56 -6.62 1.37
N MET A 28 -8.85 -5.82 2.38
CA MET A 28 -8.56 -6.16 3.77
C MET A 28 -9.74 -6.89 4.39
N GLN A 29 -9.50 -8.04 5.01
CA GLN A 29 -10.51 -8.76 5.78
C GLN A 29 -10.75 -8.06 7.12
N LYS A 30 -12.01 -7.75 7.41
CA LYS A 30 -12.47 -7.23 8.68
C LYS A 30 -12.69 -8.36 9.68
N ALA A 31 -12.73 -8.04 10.97
CA ALA A 31 -12.99 -9.01 12.03
C ALA A 31 -14.34 -9.73 11.90
N ASP A 32 -15.32 -9.13 11.23
CA ASP A 32 -16.64 -9.72 10.94
C ASP A 32 -16.64 -10.69 9.74
N GLY A 33 -15.49 -10.92 9.11
CA GLY A 33 -15.35 -11.77 7.92
C GLY A 33 -15.71 -11.08 6.61
N GLY A 34 -16.22 -9.84 6.66
CA GLY A 34 -16.40 -9.00 5.47
C GLY A 34 -15.06 -8.44 4.96
N HIS A 35 -15.11 -7.77 3.81
CA HIS A 35 -13.93 -7.15 3.20
C HIS A 35 -14.13 -5.65 3.01
N ILE A 36 -13.03 -4.90 3.04
CA ILE A 36 -12.97 -3.48 2.72
C ILE A 36 -11.79 -3.23 1.78
N GLN A 37 -11.99 -2.46 0.71
CA GLN A 37 -10.87 -2.03 -0.13
C GLN A 37 -10.10 -0.93 0.57
N VAL A 38 -8.80 -1.16 0.72
CA VAL A 38 -7.88 -0.19 1.29
C VAL A 38 -6.86 0.26 0.27
N PHE A 39 -6.42 1.49 0.43
CA PHE A 39 -5.26 2.05 -0.24
C PHE A 39 -4.09 2.05 0.74
N ASP A 40 -2.94 1.54 0.29
CA ASP A 40 -1.69 1.56 1.03
C ASP A 40 -0.71 2.52 0.35
N HIS A 41 -0.26 3.52 1.12
CA HIS A 41 0.90 4.34 0.79
C HIS A 41 2.07 3.91 1.68
N GLY A 42 2.89 3.01 1.13
CA GLY A 42 4.15 2.60 1.71
C GLY A 42 5.25 3.62 1.45
N ARG A 43 6.15 3.81 2.40
CA ARG A 43 7.41 4.53 2.14
C ARG A 43 8.56 3.94 2.92
N ILE A 44 9.70 3.93 2.25
CA ILE A 44 10.99 3.62 2.83
C ILE A 44 11.70 4.92 3.20
N VAL A 45 12.14 5.00 4.45
CA VAL A 45 12.89 6.14 4.98
C VAL A 45 14.17 5.69 5.66
N GLU A 46 15.22 6.48 5.49
CA GLU A 46 16.46 6.30 6.23
C GLU A 46 16.34 6.91 7.61
N ASN A 47 16.51 6.09 8.65
CA ASN A 47 16.49 6.50 10.03
C ASN A 47 17.89 6.35 10.66
N GLY A 48 18.44 7.42 11.22
CA GLY A 48 19.81 7.41 11.77
C GLY A 48 20.05 6.43 12.92
N ARG A 49 18.99 5.93 13.59
CA ARG A 49 19.10 4.94 14.67
C ARG A 49 18.76 3.52 14.21
N TYR A 50 17.81 3.38 13.30
CA TYR A 50 17.23 2.08 12.90
C TYR A 50 17.57 1.65 11.47
N GLY A 51 18.36 2.46 10.75
CA GLY A 51 18.66 2.23 9.34
C GLY A 51 17.44 2.44 8.45
N ARG A 52 17.35 1.67 7.36
CA ARG A 52 16.26 1.71 6.39
C ARG A 52 14.99 1.09 7.00
N VAL A 53 13.94 1.88 7.16
CA VAL A 53 12.65 1.44 7.74
C VAL A 53 11.51 1.67 6.75
N ILE A 54 10.50 0.80 6.81
CA ILE A 54 9.25 0.93 6.04
C ILE A 54 8.17 1.47 6.97
N TYR A 55 7.42 2.47 6.50
CA TYR A 55 6.12 2.82 7.06
C TYR A 55 5.03 2.55 6.01
N ALA A 56 3.83 2.19 6.46
CA ALA A 56 2.66 2.02 5.62
C ALA A 56 1.50 2.85 6.20
N LEU A 57 0.89 3.69 5.37
CA LEU A 57 -0.35 4.37 5.69
C LEU A 57 -1.49 3.65 4.95
N ILE A 58 -2.36 3.00 5.71
CA ILE A 58 -3.50 2.28 5.16
C ILE A 58 -4.78 3.06 5.44
N THR A 59 -5.55 3.36 4.38
CA THR A 59 -6.79 4.11 4.47
C THR A 59 -7.88 3.51 3.58
N ASN A 60 -9.14 3.91 3.78
CA ASN A 60 -10.24 3.50 2.93
C ASN A 60 -10.05 4.05 1.49
N LEU A 61 -10.07 3.16 0.49
CA LEU A 61 -9.84 3.53 -0.91
C LEU A 61 -10.95 4.42 -1.49
N GLU A 62 -12.21 4.17 -1.13
CA GLU A 62 -13.36 4.97 -1.57
C GLU A 62 -13.22 6.42 -1.08
N THR A 63 -12.84 6.61 0.19
CA THR A 63 -12.59 7.95 0.74
C THR A 63 -11.48 8.68 0.00
N VAL A 64 -10.40 7.99 -0.39
CA VAL A 64 -9.32 8.61 -1.19
C VAL A 64 -9.85 9.05 -2.55
N ARG A 65 -10.60 8.18 -3.25
CA ARG A 65 -11.16 8.48 -4.57
C ARG A 65 -12.12 9.67 -4.55
N GLU A 66 -12.97 9.77 -3.53
CA GLU A 66 -13.93 10.86 -3.37
C GLU A 66 -13.26 12.22 -3.14
N ASN A 67 -12.16 12.24 -2.38
CA ASN A 67 -11.54 13.49 -1.93
C ASN A 67 -10.33 13.93 -2.78
N TYR A 68 -9.65 12.98 -3.44
CA TYR A 68 -8.40 13.20 -4.15
C TYR A 68 -8.41 12.69 -5.60
N GLY A 69 -9.48 12.00 -6.02
CA GLY A 69 -9.63 11.46 -7.37
C GLY A 69 -8.86 10.15 -7.61
N ASN A 70 -9.03 9.57 -8.80
CA ASN A 70 -8.45 8.27 -9.14
C ASN A 70 -6.94 8.32 -9.44
N SER A 71 -6.36 9.50 -9.69
CA SER A 71 -4.93 9.61 -10.03
C SER A 71 -4.03 9.14 -8.88
N GLU A 72 -4.41 9.43 -7.64
CA GLU A 72 -3.68 9.00 -6.44
C GLU A 72 -3.80 7.50 -6.17
N CYS A 73 -4.74 6.82 -6.84
CA CYS A 73 -5.05 5.41 -6.65
C CYS A 73 -4.47 4.50 -7.75
N ASN A 74 -3.87 5.07 -8.79
CA ASN A 74 -3.32 4.33 -9.91
C ASN A 74 -1.80 4.24 -9.75
N ASN A 75 -1.29 3.01 -9.63
CA ASN A 75 0.13 2.69 -9.63
C ASN A 75 0.61 2.41 -11.06
#